data_AF-A0A7V1U6Q3-F1
#
_entry.id   AF-A0A7V1U6Q3-F1
#
_cell.length_a   1.000
_cell.length_b   1.000
_cell.length_c   1.000
_cell.angle_alpha   90.00
_cell.angle_beta   90.00
_cell.angle_gamma   90.00
#
_symmetry.space_group_name_H-M   'P 1'
#
loop_
_entity.id
_entity.type
_entity.pdbx_description
1 polymer ?
#
loop_
_entity_poly.entity_id
_entity_poly.type
_entity_poly.pdbx_seq_one_letter_code
_entity_poly.pdbx_strand_id
1 'polypeptide(L)'
;MVRVAAELTAAGFAWLFLLAFLGKVDSWAGWRSTVTRLFSRRVRRALLVGVPLAEAATSGLLILAPRGGLVVAAGLLAAFGVGVILLARRHRGLDCSCFGALAPSSIGGRLGVRDLLLSVIAAAAAFLIEGAGIRRVNLGELLLAAVAGTWLMVAGEAKRLRQASRSVGVGGNRAV
;
A
#
# COMPACT_ATOMS: atom_id res chain seq x y z
N MET A 1 5.54 -20.93 -15.69
CA MET A 1 6.15 -19.74 -15.04
C MET A 1 5.24 -18.51 -15.09
N VAL A 2 4.75 -18.08 -16.26
CA VAL A 2 3.88 -16.89 -16.40
C VAL A 2 2.62 -16.94 -15.52
N ARG A 3 1.96 -18.11 -15.44
CA ARG A 3 0.77 -18.29 -14.60
C ARG A 3 1.04 -18.07 -13.11
N VAL A 4 2.06 -18.74 -12.57
CA VAL A 4 2.51 -18.59 -11.18
C VAL A 4 2.88 -17.13 -10.87
N ALA A 5 3.64 -16.49 -11.77
CA ALA A 5 3.98 -15.07 -11.59
C ALA A 5 2.74 -14.16 -11.54
N ALA A 6 1.72 -14.43 -12.36
CA ALA A 6 0.47 -13.67 -12.36
C ALA A 6 -0.37 -13.92 -11.08
N GLU A 7 -0.43 -15.17 -10.60
CA GLU A 7 -1.10 -15.54 -9.34
C GLU A 7 -0.40 -14.88 -8.13
N LEU A 8 0.94 -14.96 -8.04
CA LEU A 8 1.73 -14.30 -7.00
C LEU A 8 1.55 -12.77 -7.04
N THR A 9 1.44 -12.19 -8.23
CA THR A 9 1.24 -10.74 -8.38
C THR A 9 -0.13 -10.34 -7.83
N ALA A 10 -1.20 -11.04 -8.20
CA ALA A 10 -2.54 -10.78 -7.68
C ALA A 10 -2.62 -11.00 -6.17
N ALA A 11 -2.00 -12.07 -5.66
CA ALA A 11 -1.90 -12.35 -4.23
C ALA A 11 -1.15 -11.24 -3.48
N GLY A 12 -0.03 -10.77 -4.04
CA GLY A 12 0.76 -9.66 -3.49
C GLY A 12 -0.03 -8.36 -3.41
N PHE A 13 -0.80 -8.02 -4.45
CA PHE A 13 -1.70 -6.87 -4.40
C PHE A 13 -2.83 -7.07 -3.38
N ALA A 14 -3.40 -8.28 -3.28
CA ALA A 14 -4.47 -8.56 -2.31
C ALA A 14 -3.98 -8.30 -0.89
N TRP A 15 -2.76 -8.74 -0.59
CA TRP A 15 -2.06 -8.47 0.66
C TRP A 15 -1.76 -6.99 0.88
N LEU A 16 -1.26 -6.29 -0.15
CA LEU A 16 -0.99 -4.85 -0.07
C LEU A 16 -2.24 -4.07 0.34
N PHE A 17 -3.37 -4.33 -0.31
CA PHE A 17 -4.64 -3.67 -0.02
C PHE A 17 -5.21 -4.08 1.34
N LEU A 18 -5.07 -5.35 1.73
CA LEU A 18 -5.46 -5.82 3.05
C LEU A 18 -4.68 -5.11 4.16
N LEU A 19 -3.36 -5.01 4.02
CA LEU A 19 -2.51 -4.31 4.99
C LEU A 19 -2.78 -2.81 5.01
N ALA A 20 -3.04 -2.19 3.86
CA ALA A 20 -3.43 -0.78 3.80
C ALA A 20 -4.74 -0.50 4.55
N PHE A 21 -5.72 -1.40 4.42
CA PHE A 21 -6.98 -1.36 5.15
C PHE A 21 -6.77 -1.55 6.65
N LEU A 22 -6.11 -2.65 7.05
CA LEU A 22 -5.84 -2.97 8.45
C LEU A 22 -5.05 -1.87 9.14
N GLY A 23 -4.06 -1.30 8.46
CA GLY A 23 -3.30 -0.17 8.96
C GLY A 23 -4.17 1.06 9.23
N LYS A 24 -5.17 1.35 8.38
CA LYS A 24 -6.11 2.45 8.62
C LYS A 24 -7.08 2.16 9.74
N VAL A 25 -7.54 0.92 9.90
CA VAL A 25 -8.43 0.53 10.99
C VAL A 25 -7.71 0.62 12.33
N ASP A 26 -6.49 0.08 12.41
CA ASP A 26 -5.65 0.10 13.61
C ASP A 26 -5.28 1.55 14.03
N SER A 27 -4.87 2.36 13.06
CA SER A 27 -4.49 3.76 13.29
C SER A 27 -5.56 4.77 12.85
N TRP A 28 -6.83 4.48 13.15
CA TRP A 28 -7.98 5.26 12.67
C TRP A 28 -7.89 6.75 13.01
N ALA A 29 -7.37 7.09 14.19
CA ALA A 29 -7.18 8.48 14.61
C ALA A 29 -6.19 9.23 13.69
N GLY A 30 -5.09 8.58 13.28
CA GLY A 30 -4.10 9.14 12.37
C GLY A 30 -4.66 9.33 10.96
N TRP A 31 -5.38 8.33 10.44
CA TRP A 31 -6.09 8.45 9.17
C TRP A 31 -7.12 9.58 9.20
N ARG A 32 -7.93 9.65 10.26
CA ARG A 32 -8.93 10.70 10.44
C ARG A 32 -8.30 12.08 10.46
N SER A 33 -7.23 12.26 11.23
CA SER A 33 -6.47 13.51 11.30
C SER A 33 -5.97 13.92 9.90
N THR A 34 -5.34 12.98 9.18
CA THR A 34 -4.84 13.19 7.80
C THR A 34 -5.95 13.70 6.88
N VAL A 35 -7.10 13.02 6.84
CA VAL A 35 -8.21 13.44 5.97
C VAL A 35 -8.77 14.80 6.39
N THR A 36 -8.92 15.05 7.69
CA THR A 36 -9.46 16.32 8.18
C THR A 36 -8.56 17.52 7.91
N ARG A 37 -7.24 17.31 7.92
CA ARG A 37 -6.25 18.36 7.72
C ARG A 37 -6.05 18.71 6.25
N LEU A 38 -6.18 17.72 5.36
CA LEU A 38 -5.79 17.85 3.95
C LEU A 38 -6.98 18.05 3.01
N PHE A 39 -8.20 17.69 3.41
CA PHE A 39 -9.35 17.70 2.52
C PHE A 39 -10.52 18.52 3.06
N SER A 40 -11.31 19.07 2.13
CA SER A 40 -12.48 19.87 2.45
C SER A 40 -13.60 19.04 3.09
N ARG A 41 -14.49 19.71 3.84
CA ARG A 41 -15.62 19.06 4.51
C ARG A 41 -16.53 18.26 3.56
N ARG A 42 -16.65 18.70 2.30
CA ARG A 42 -17.52 18.07 1.28
C ARG A 42 -17.08 16.63 0.95
N VAL A 43 -15.78 16.38 0.82
CA VAL A 43 -15.25 15.07 0.43
C VAL A 43 -14.76 14.23 1.60
N ARG A 44 -14.62 14.83 2.79
CA ARG A 44 -14.06 14.19 3.98
C ARG A 44 -14.77 12.88 4.35
N ARG A 45 -16.12 12.84 4.37
CA ARG A 45 -16.85 11.60 4.71
C ARG A 45 -16.59 10.49 3.68
N ALA A 46 -16.63 10.86 2.40
CA ALA A 46 -16.37 9.93 1.31
C ALA A 46 -14.95 9.36 1.39
N LEU A 47 -13.95 10.17 1.70
CA LEU A 47 -12.57 9.69 1.84
C LEU A 47 -12.36 8.88 3.12
N LEU A 48 -12.89 9.33 4.26
CA LEU A 48 -12.71 8.65 5.55
C LEU A 48 -13.17 7.20 5.50
N VAL A 49 -14.34 6.96 4.92
CA VAL A 49 -14.98 5.63 4.89
C VAL A 49 -14.75 4.92 3.56
N GLY A 50 -14.87 5.66 2.46
CA GLY A 50 -14.80 5.07 1.11
C GLY A 50 -13.42 4.54 0.76
N VAL A 51 -12.33 5.18 1.23
CA VAL A 51 -10.98 4.65 0.97
C VAL A 51 -10.76 3.30 1.66
N PRO A 52 -10.94 3.15 3.00
CA PRO A 52 -10.82 1.84 3.65
C PRO A 52 -11.74 0.78 3.05
N LEU A 53 -12.99 1.14 2.74
CA LEU A 53 -13.93 0.21 2.11
C LEU A 53 -13.47 -0.23 0.73
N ALA A 54 -12.97 0.70 -0.10
CA ALA A 54 -12.41 0.39 -1.40
C ALA A 54 -11.19 -0.54 -1.26
N GLU A 55 -10.33 -0.32 -0.28
CA GLU A 55 -9.16 -1.17 -0.05
C GLU A 55 -9.56 -2.60 0.33
N ALA A 56 -10.50 -2.76 1.27
CA ALA A 56 -11.02 -4.07 1.65
C ALA A 56 -11.73 -4.76 0.47
N ALA A 57 -12.56 -4.05 -0.28
CA ALA A 57 -13.28 -4.57 -1.44
C ALA A 57 -12.31 -5.00 -2.55
N THR A 58 -11.28 -4.21 -2.84
CA THR A 58 -10.25 -4.54 -3.82
C THR A 58 -9.47 -5.79 -3.42
N SER A 59 -9.12 -5.94 -2.14
CA SER A 59 -8.49 -7.16 -1.64
C SER A 59 -9.38 -8.39 -1.87
N GLY A 60 -10.68 -8.31 -1.53
CA GLY A 60 -11.64 -9.38 -1.80
C GLY A 60 -11.81 -9.70 -3.29
N LEU A 61 -11.87 -8.67 -4.15
CA LEU A 61 -11.95 -8.83 -5.60
C LEU A 61 -10.69 -9.48 -6.16
N LEU A 62 -9.50 -9.13 -5.68
CA LEU A 62 -8.24 -9.75 -6.13
C LEU A 62 -8.20 -11.26 -5.87
N ILE A 63 -8.89 -11.74 -4.83
CA ILE A 63 -8.97 -13.16 -4.49
C ILE A 63 -10.05 -13.86 -5.34
N LEU A 64 -11.24 -13.27 -5.44
CA LEU A 64 -12.43 -13.89 -6.04
C LEU A 64 -12.53 -13.72 -7.56
N ALA A 65 -12.04 -12.59 -8.08
CA ALA A 65 -12.09 -12.20 -9.48
C ALA A 65 -10.81 -11.42 -9.85
N PRO A 66 -9.65 -12.09 -9.95
CA PRO A 66 -8.32 -11.47 -9.92
C PRO A 66 -8.12 -10.38 -10.98
N ARG A 67 -8.63 -10.59 -12.20
CA ARG A 67 -8.58 -9.59 -13.27
C ARG A 67 -9.31 -8.30 -12.88
N GLY A 68 -10.57 -8.43 -12.42
CA GLY A 68 -11.36 -7.28 -11.98
C GLY A 68 -10.71 -6.58 -10.79
N GLY A 69 -10.20 -7.36 -9.84
CA GLY A 69 -9.42 -6.86 -8.71
C GLY A 69 -8.19 -6.06 -9.14
N LEU A 70 -7.42 -6.54 -10.12
CA LEU A 70 -6.23 -5.85 -10.63
C LEU A 70 -6.55 -4.56 -11.38
N VAL A 71 -7.65 -4.53 -12.15
CA VAL A 71 -8.12 -3.31 -12.82
C VAL A 71 -8.53 -2.25 -11.79
N VAL A 72 -9.30 -2.65 -10.77
CA VAL A 72 -9.70 -1.74 -9.68
C VAL A 72 -8.46 -1.28 -8.88
N ALA A 73 -7.55 -2.20 -8.57
CA ALA A 73 -6.30 -1.90 -7.88
C ALA A 73 -5.47 -0.86 -8.65
N ALA A 74 -5.31 -1.04 -9.97
CA ALA A 74 -4.62 -0.09 -10.83
C ALA A 74 -5.29 1.30 -10.76
N GLY A 75 -6.61 1.36 -10.92
CA GLY A 75 -7.35 2.63 -10.82
C GLY A 75 -7.17 3.33 -9.48
N LEU A 76 -7.27 2.60 -8.35
CA LEU A 76 -7.08 3.15 -7.02
C LEU A 76 -5.65 3.65 -6.80
N LEU A 77 -4.65 2.86 -7.19
CA LEU A 77 -3.24 3.22 -7.09
C LEU A 77 -2.88 4.43 -7.96
N ALA A 78 -3.44 4.52 -9.16
CA ALA A 78 -3.29 5.69 -10.01
C ALA A 78 -3.89 6.94 -9.36
N ALA A 79 -5.13 6.85 -8.86
CA ALA A 79 -5.80 7.95 -8.18
C ALA A 79 -5.03 8.40 -6.93
N PHE A 80 -4.55 7.46 -6.11
CA PHE A 80 -3.71 7.74 -4.95
C PHE A 80 -2.37 8.38 -5.34
N GLY A 81 -1.68 7.80 -6.33
CA GLY A 81 -0.38 8.27 -6.80
C GLY A 81 -0.44 9.70 -7.33
N VAL A 82 -1.42 9.99 -8.20
CA VAL A 82 -1.68 11.35 -8.70
C VAL A 82 -2.08 12.27 -7.55
N GLY A 83 -3.00 11.83 -6.68
CA GLY A 83 -3.46 12.60 -5.53
C GLY A 83 -2.31 13.04 -4.63
N VAL A 84 -1.42 12.11 -4.28
CA VAL A 84 -0.22 12.39 -3.47
C VAL A 84 0.74 13.33 -4.19
N ILE A 85 0.97 13.18 -5.49
CA ILE A 85 1.83 14.10 -6.26
C ILE A 85 1.26 15.52 -6.26
N LEU A 86 -0.04 15.66 -6.48
CA LEU A 86 -0.72 16.96 -6.45
C LEU A 86 -0.66 17.57 -5.05
N LEU A 87 -0.88 16.78 -4.00
CA LEU A 87 -0.83 17.23 -2.62
C LEU A 87 0.60 17.61 -2.20
N ALA A 88 1.61 16.90 -2.70
CA ALA A 88 3.02 17.18 -2.48
C ALA A 88 3.46 18.54 -3.04
N ARG A 89 2.73 19.12 -3.99
CA ARG A 89 3.01 20.49 -4.47
C ARG A 89 2.80 21.56 -3.39
N ARG A 90 1.96 21.29 -2.39
CA ARG A 90 1.60 22.24 -1.33
C ARG A 90 1.94 21.77 0.08
N HIS A 91 2.11 20.46 0.27
CA HIS A 91 2.18 19.83 1.60
C HIS A 91 3.35 18.85 1.73
N ARG A 92 4.43 19.08 0.97
CA ARG A 92 5.61 18.21 0.98
C ARG A 92 6.18 18.07 2.40
N GLY A 93 6.48 16.84 2.80
CA GLY A 93 7.08 16.53 4.09
C GLY A 93 6.10 16.46 5.26
N LEU A 94 4.81 16.75 5.07
CA LEU A 94 3.81 16.48 6.10
C LEU A 94 3.60 14.98 6.24
N ASP A 95 3.50 14.53 7.49
CA ASP A 95 3.15 13.15 7.79
C ASP A 95 1.74 12.82 7.28
N CYS A 96 1.62 11.67 6.62
CA CYS A 96 0.35 11.13 6.17
C CYS A 96 0.22 9.68 6.62
N SER A 97 -0.89 9.37 7.32
CA SER A 97 -1.24 8.00 7.69
C SER A 97 -1.89 7.23 6.53
N CYS A 98 -1.41 7.44 5.30
CA CYS A 98 -1.98 6.86 4.09
C CYS A 98 -1.96 5.33 4.06
N PHE A 99 -0.98 4.70 4.73
CA PHE A 99 -0.88 3.25 4.89
C PHE A 99 -1.00 2.83 6.38
N GLY A 100 -1.50 3.73 7.22
CA GLY A 100 -1.60 3.54 8.66
C GLY A 100 -0.26 3.46 9.40
N ALA A 101 -0.28 2.94 10.62
CA ALA A 101 0.91 2.78 11.48
C ALA A 101 1.93 1.78 10.93
N LEU A 102 1.49 0.83 10.10
CA LEU A 102 2.33 -0.21 9.49
C LEU A 102 3.40 0.35 8.53
N ALA A 103 3.14 1.51 7.92
CA ALA A 103 4.12 2.18 7.08
C ALA A 103 3.98 3.71 7.23
N PRO A 104 4.63 4.31 8.24
CA PRO A 104 4.67 5.75 8.39
C PRO A 104 5.21 6.38 7.11
N SER A 105 4.38 7.21 6.47
CA SER A 105 4.69 7.85 5.20
C SER A 105 4.58 9.35 5.34
N SER A 106 5.44 10.07 4.60
CA SER A 106 5.32 11.51 4.43
C SER A 106 4.89 11.82 3.00
N ILE A 107 4.14 12.91 2.84
CA ILE A 107 3.70 13.37 1.53
C ILE A 107 4.92 13.75 0.71
N GLY A 108 5.15 13.03 -0.39
CA GLY A 108 6.28 13.28 -1.27
C GLY A 108 6.11 12.62 -2.64
N GLY A 109 6.83 13.15 -3.63
CA GLY A 109 6.78 12.64 -5.00
C GLY A 109 7.18 11.16 -5.12
N ARG A 110 8.11 10.69 -4.28
CA ARG A 110 8.52 9.27 -4.26
C ARG A 110 7.38 8.33 -3.92
N LEU A 111 6.51 8.72 -2.99
CA LEU A 111 5.34 7.92 -2.60
C LEU A 111 4.36 7.82 -3.77
N GLY A 112 4.04 8.94 -4.40
CA GLY A 112 3.15 8.95 -5.55
C GLY A 112 3.70 8.23 -6.77
N VAL A 113 5.00 8.37 -7.06
CA VAL A 113 5.67 7.62 -8.16
C VAL A 113 5.63 6.12 -7.89
N ARG A 114 5.85 5.68 -6.64
CA ARG A 114 5.75 4.27 -6.28
C ARG A 114 4.35 3.73 -6.56
N ASP A 115 3.32 4.45 -6.14
CA ASP A 115 1.94 4.01 -6.35
C ASP A 115 1.55 4.03 -7.85
N LEU A 116 2.06 4.98 -8.63
CA LEU A 116 1.92 4.97 -10.10
C LEU A 116 2.62 3.77 -10.75
N LEU A 117 3.83 3.43 -10.32
CA LEU A 117 4.53 2.24 -10.82
C LEU A 117 3.76 0.96 -10.48
N LEU A 118 3.25 0.86 -9.25
CA LEU A 118 2.41 -0.26 -8.84
C LEU A 118 1.11 -0.32 -9.65
N SER A 119 0.52 0.82 -10.02
CA SER A 119 -0.63 0.88 -10.94
C SER A 119 -0.30 0.30 -12.31
N VAL A 120 0.86 0.62 -12.88
CA VAL A 120 1.27 0.06 -14.19
C VAL A 120 1.47 -1.45 -14.08
N ILE A 121 2.11 -1.92 -13.00
CA ILE A 121 2.31 -3.34 -12.74
C ILE A 121 0.95 -4.06 -12.60
N ALA A 122 0.01 -3.49 -11.84
CA ALA A 122 -1.33 -4.06 -11.68
C ALA A 122 -2.08 -4.15 -13.03
N ALA A 123 -2.02 -3.09 -13.84
CA ALA A 123 -2.62 -3.08 -15.17
C ALA A 123 -2.00 -4.14 -16.09
N ALA A 124 -0.67 -4.23 -16.13
CA ALA A 124 0.04 -5.27 -16.90
C ALA A 124 -0.33 -6.69 -16.43
N ALA A 125 -0.41 -6.90 -15.12
CA ALA A 125 -0.82 -8.17 -14.54
C ALA A 125 -2.26 -8.55 -14.89
N ALA A 126 -3.16 -7.58 -15.04
CA ALA A 126 -4.55 -7.84 -15.45
C ALA A 126 -4.61 -8.48 -16.85
N PHE A 127 -3.78 -7.99 -17.80
CA PHE A 127 -3.67 -8.59 -19.13
C PHE A 127 -3.07 -10.00 -19.09
N LEU A 128 -2.06 -10.22 -18.23
CA LEU A 128 -1.46 -11.56 -18.06
C LEU A 128 -2.44 -12.56 -17.45
N ILE A 129 -3.27 -12.14 -16.48
CA ILE A 129 -4.30 -12.98 -15.87
C ILE A 129 -5.38 -13.37 -16.88
N GLU A 130 -5.79 -12.44 -17.74
CA GLU A 130 -6.73 -12.72 -18.82
C GLU A 130 -6.17 -13.76 -19.80
N GLY A 131 -4.94 -13.55 -20.29
CA GLY A 131 -4.29 -14.48 -21.21
C GLY A 131 -4.05 -15.87 -20.62
N ALA A 132 -3.88 -15.97 -19.29
CA ALA A 132 -3.69 -17.23 -18.58
C ALA A 132 -5.00 -17.92 -18.14
N GLY A 133 -6.17 -17.29 -18.34
CA GLY A 133 -7.47 -17.86 -17.96
C GLY A 133 -7.68 -18.06 -16.46
N ILE A 134 -6.98 -17.30 -15.61
CA ILE A 134 -7.05 -17.46 -14.14
C ILE A 134 -8.35 -16.87 -13.61
N ARG A 135 -9.19 -17.72 -13.00
CA ARG A 135 -10.50 -17.31 -12.43
C ARG A 135 -10.47 -16.95 -10.95
N ARG A 136 -9.55 -17.55 -10.17
CA ARG A 136 -9.35 -17.30 -8.74
C ARG A 136 -7.89 -17.50 -8.36
N VAL A 137 -7.44 -16.81 -7.30
CA VAL A 137 -6.12 -17.03 -6.72
C VAL A 137 -6.13 -18.33 -5.90
N ASN A 138 -5.08 -19.14 -6.05
CA ASN A 138 -4.91 -20.36 -5.27
C ASN A 138 -4.56 -20.02 -3.80
N LEU A 139 -5.14 -20.74 -2.83
CA LEU A 139 -4.86 -20.55 -1.41
C LEU A 139 -3.36 -20.69 -1.08
N GLY A 140 -2.65 -21.60 -1.74
CA GLY A 140 -1.21 -21.78 -1.55
C GLY A 140 -0.40 -20.54 -1.93
N GLU A 141 -0.77 -19.88 -3.04
CA GLU A 141 -0.14 -18.63 -3.51
C GLU A 141 -0.46 -17.46 -2.57
N LEU A 142 -1.70 -17.42 -2.07
CA LEU A 142 -2.12 -16.43 -1.07
C LEU A 142 -1.32 -16.54 0.23
N LEU A 143 -1.07 -17.77 0.70
CA LEU A 143 -0.27 -18.06 1.88
C LEU A 143 1.21 -17.76 1.64
N LEU A 144 1.75 -18.08 0.46
CA LEU A 144 3.13 -17.70 0.10
C LEU A 144 3.32 -16.19 0.08
N ALA A 145 2.37 -15.45 -0.52
CA ALA A 145 2.38 -13.99 -0.50
C ALA A 145 2.25 -13.44 0.94
N ALA A 146 1.44 -14.08 1.79
CA ALA A 146 1.32 -13.75 3.20
C ALA A 146 2.67 -13.85 3.92
N VAL A 147 3.28 -15.04 3.83
CA VAL A 147 4.55 -15.35 4.49
C VAL A 147 5.64 -14.40 3.98
N ALA A 148 5.75 -14.21 2.66
CA ALA A 148 6.70 -13.27 2.07
C ALA A 148 6.48 -11.83 2.56
N GLY A 149 5.21 -11.39 2.63
CA GLY A 149 4.83 -10.08 3.16
C GLY A 149 5.23 -9.90 4.62
N THR A 150 4.96 -10.89 5.47
CA THR A 150 5.34 -10.88 6.89
C THR A 150 6.86 -10.81 7.05
N TRP A 151 7.62 -11.61 6.31
CA TRP A 151 9.09 -11.59 6.35
C TRP A 151 9.67 -10.23 5.91
N LEU A 152 9.10 -9.62 4.87
CA LEU A 152 9.52 -8.28 4.42
C LEU A 152 9.24 -7.21 5.48
N MET A 153 8.12 -7.29 6.19
CA MET A 153 7.83 -6.38 7.31
C MET A 153 8.83 -6.57 8.45
N VAL A 154 9.06 -7.81 8.88
CA VAL A 154 10.03 -8.12 9.95
C VAL A 154 11.44 -7.65 9.57
N ALA A 155 11.88 -7.89 8.33
CA ALA A 155 13.16 -7.41 7.84
C ALA A 155 13.25 -5.88 7.79
N GLY A 156 12.13 -5.20 7.49
CA GLY A 156 12.01 -3.75 7.51
C GLY A 156 12.17 -3.18 8.91
N GLU A 157 11.51 -3.76 9.90
CA GLU A 157 11.67 -3.36 11.31
C GLU A 157 13.07 -3.64 11.83
N ALA A 158 13.65 -4.79 11.51
CA ALA A 158 15.03 -5.12 11.85
C ALA A 158 16.03 -4.10 11.28
N LYS A 159 15.82 -3.62 10.04
CA LYS A 159 16.63 -2.54 9.45
C LYS A 159 16.45 -1.22 10.19
N ARG A 160 15.22 -0.85 10.54
CA ARG A 160 14.93 0.39 11.30
C ARG A 160 15.59 0.37 12.68
N LEU A 161 15.49 -0.75 13.40
CA LEU A 161 16.15 -0.94 14.69
C LEU A 161 17.68 -0.82 14.56
N ARG A 162 18.29 -1.47 13.55
CA ARG A 162 19.73 -1.34 13.28
C ARG A 162 20.15 0.10 12.96
N GLN A 163 19.33 0.86 12.24
CA GLN A 163 19.61 2.27 11.95
C GLN A 163 19.52 3.13 13.21
N ALA A 164 18.51 2.91 14.06
CA ALA A 164 18.36 3.60 15.34
C ALA A 164 19.54 3.32 16.28
N SER A 165 19.98 2.06 16.40
CA SER A 165 21.15 1.69 17.20
C SER A 165 22.45 2.32 16.67
N ARG A 166 22.62 2.42 15.33
CA ARG A 166 23.79 3.09 14.73
C ARG A 166 23.81 4.60 14.99
N SER A 167 22.66 5.29 14.95
CA SER A 167 22.61 6.72 15.26
C SER A 167 22.95 7.04 16.72
N VAL A 168 22.62 6.14 17.65
CA VAL A 168 22.98 6.29 19.07
C VAL A 168 24.48 6.03 19.27
N GLY A 169 25.05 5.03 18.59
CA GLY A 169 26.48 4.70 18.68
C GLY A 169 27.44 5.76 18.12
N VAL A 170 27.03 6.53 17.09
CA VAL A 170 27.86 7.61 16.52
C VAL A 170 27.81 8.90 17.34
N GLY A 171 26.74 9.12 18.11
CA GLY A 171 26.61 10.27 19.01
C GLY A 171 27.36 10.14 20.34
N GLY A 172 27.72 8.91 20.75
CA GLY A 172 28.39 8.64 22.03
C GLY A 172 29.91 8.88 22.05
N ASN A 173 30.55 9.10 20.90
CA ASN A 173 32.02 9.18 20.80
C ASN A 173 32.55 10.61 20.60
N ARG A 174 31.78 11.64 20.99
CA ARG A 174 32.15 13.07 20.95
C ARG A 174 32.10 13.75 22.33
N ALA A 175 32.34 12.99 23.39
CA ALA A 175 32.49 13.53 24.73
C ALA A 175 33.54 12.75 25.52
N VAL A 176 34.80 12.85 25.10
CA VAL A 176 35.98 12.76 25.99
C VAL A 176 37.05 13.68 25.41
#